data_AF-V4QGT2-F1
#
_entry.id   AF-V4QGT2-F1
#
_cell.length_a   1.000
_cell.length_b   1.000
_cell.length_c   1.000
_cell.angle_alpha   90.00
_cell.angle_beta   90.00
_cell.angle_gamma   90.00
#
_symmetry.space_group_name_H-M   'P 1'
#
loop_
_entity.id
_entity.type
_entity.pdbx_description
1 polymer ?
#
loop_
_entity_poly.entity_id
_entity_poly.type
_entity_poly.pdbx_seq_one_letter_code
_entity_poly.pdbx_strand_id
1 'polypeptide(L)'
;MREEKDRLVAKQPSLGRAEATCAALIPIRKNPSWWGLSQDERRKIFEEQSRHIHIGLQYLPAVARRLHHCRDLGENEPFDFLTWFEYSPSDETAFNRLLAELRASVEWQYVDREIDIRLVHEPA
;
A
#
# COMPACT_ATOMS: atom_id res chain seq x y z
N MET A 1 4.01 9.60 -14.30
CA MET A 1 3.31 10.34 -13.24
C MET A 1 1.85 10.66 -13.62
N ARG A 2 1.57 11.51 -14.63
CA ARG A 2 0.18 11.89 -14.97
C ARG A 2 -0.66 10.72 -15.49
N GLU A 3 -0.15 9.95 -16.45
CA GLU A 3 -0.84 8.77 -16.99
C GLU A 3 -1.13 7.70 -15.94
N GLU A 4 -0.20 7.46 -15.02
CA GLU A 4 -0.38 6.50 -13.93
C GLU A 4 -1.49 6.93 -12.97
N LYS A 5 -1.52 8.22 -12.63
CA LYS A 5 -2.60 8.81 -11.84
C LYS A 5 -3.93 8.66 -12.55
N ASP A 6 -4.00 8.93 -13.85
CA ASP A 6 -5.23 8.82 -14.62
C ASP A 6 -5.75 7.37 -14.66
N ARG A 7 -4.85 6.39 -14.84
CA ARG A 7 -5.18 4.95 -14.76
C ARG A 7 -5.67 4.54 -13.38
N LEU A 8 -5.08 5.08 -12.32
CA LEU A 8 -5.50 4.82 -10.94
C LEU A 8 -6.89 5.40 -10.67
N VAL A 9 -7.12 6.67 -11.01
CA VAL A 9 -8.40 7.36 -10.81
C VAL A 9 -9.53 6.65 -11.56
N ALA A 10 -9.26 6.13 -12.76
CA ALA A 10 -10.25 5.42 -13.57
C ALA A 10 -10.70 4.08 -12.97
N LYS A 11 -9.93 3.47 -12.06
CA LYS A 11 -10.19 2.11 -11.53
C LYS A 11 -10.34 2.02 -10.02
N GLN A 12 -9.82 2.99 -9.26
CA GLN A 12 -9.80 2.88 -7.81
C GLN A 12 -11.22 3.03 -7.23
N PRO A 13 -11.67 2.08 -6.39
CA PRO A 13 -12.97 2.21 -5.74
C PRO A 13 -12.89 3.24 -4.60
N SER A 14 -14.04 3.74 -4.16
CA SER A 14 -14.16 4.46 -2.89
C SER A 14 -13.96 3.51 -1.70
N LEU A 15 -13.60 4.08 -0.54
CA LEU A 15 -13.72 3.37 0.74
C LEU A 15 -15.20 3.27 1.16
N GLY A 16 -15.50 2.39 2.11
CA GLY A 16 -16.81 2.23 2.73
C GLY A 16 -17.85 1.55 1.84
N ARG A 17 -17.41 0.72 0.88
CA ARG A 17 -18.33 -0.07 0.05
C ARG A 17 -19.03 -1.13 0.91
N ALA A 18 -20.32 -1.37 0.68
CA ALA A 18 -21.12 -2.28 1.48
C ALA A 18 -20.57 -3.72 1.48
N GLU A 19 -20.01 -4.16 0.35
CA GLU A 19 -19.39 -5.47 0.20
C GLU A 19 -17.98 -5.58 0.81
N ALA A 20 -17.34 -4.46 1.14
CA ALA A 20 -15.97 -4.41 1.63
C ALA A 20 -15.91 -4.55 3.16
N THR A 21 -16.28 -5.73 3.66
CA THR A 21 -16.37 -6.03 5.09
C THR A 21 -15.05 -6.51 5.70
N CYS A 22 -13.98 -6.63 4.91
CA CYS A 22 -12.64 -6.93 5.40
C CYS A 22 -11.73 -5.72 5.15
N ALA A 23 -10.77 -5.51 6.06
CA ALA A 23 -9.76 -4.49 5.91
C ALA A 23 -8.38 -4.94 6.41
N ALA A 24 -7.36 -4.24 5.96
CA ALA A 24 -6.00 -4.37 6.47
C ALA A 24 -5.42 -2.98 6.76
N LEU A 25 -4.94 -2.79 7.98
CA LEU A 25 -4.06 -1.68 8.34
C LEU A 25 -2.63 -2.22 8.37
N ILE A 26 -1.79 -1.70 7.48
CA ILE A 26 -0.39 -2.11 7.37
C ILE A 26 0.51 -0.88 7.58
N PRO A 27 0.94 -0.61 8.84
CA PRO A 27 1.95 0.38 9.14
C PRO A 27 3.32 -0.10 8.62
N ILE A 28 4.02 0.78 7.91
CA ILE A 28 5.30 0.47 7.26
C ILE A 28 6.33 1.54 7.65
N ARG A 29 7.53 1.11 8.01
CA ARG A 29 8.72 1.96 8.14
C ARG A 29 9.78 1.52 7.15
N LYS A 30 10.39 2.50 6.50
CA LYS A 30 11.56 2.31 5.65
C LYS A 30 12.83 2.71 6.39
N ASN A 31 13.91 2.00 6.08
CA ASN A 31 15.20 2.20 6.73
C ASN A 31 15.86 3.53 6.34
N PRO A 32 16.88 3.98 7.08
CA PRO A 32 17.57 5.23 6.78
C PRO A 32 18.19 5.28 5.37
N SER A 33 18.62 4.14 4.83
CA SER A 33 19.19 4.07 3.48
C SER A 33 18.19 4.50 2.41
N TRP A 34 16.91 4.15 2.55
CA TRP A 34 15.85 4.65 1.66
C TRP A 34 15.72 6.17 1.72
N TRP A 35 15.75 6.72 2.93
CA TRP A 35 15.57 8.16 3.14
C TRP A 35 16.80 9.00 2.78
N GLY A 36 17.96 8.37 2.63
CA GLY A 36 19.17 8.97 2.07
C GLY A 36 19.17 9.09 0.54
N LEU A 37 18.26 8.39 -0.16
CA LEU A 37 18.16 8.43 -1.61
C LEU A 37 17.50 9.74 -2.10
N SER A 38 17.99 10.23 -3.24
CA SER A 38 17.34 11.31 -3.98
C SER A 38 15.93 10.91 -4.45
N GLN A 39 15.14 11.90 -4.86
CA GLN A 39 13.79 11.65 -5.36
C GLN A 39 13.78 10.74 -6.60
N ASP A 40 14.73 10.92 -7.51
CA ASP A 40 14.82 10.16 -8.75
C ASP A 40 15.23 8.70 -8.48
N GLU A 41 16.17 8.48 -7.57
CA GLU A 41 16.56 7.13 -7.14
C GLU A 41 15.39 6.38 -6.48
N ARG A 42 14.67 7.05 -5.55
CA ARG A 42 13.46 6.47 -4.95
C ARG A 42 12.40 6.16 -6.00
N ARG A 43 12.20 7.06 -6.97
CA ARG A 43 11.21 6.88 -8.04
C ARG A 43 11.55 5.68 -8.95
N LYS A 44 12.82 5.53 -9.31
CA LYS A 44 13.32 4.39 -10.09
C LYS A 44 13.11 3.07 -9.37
N ILE A 45 13.42 3.00 -8.08
CA ILE A 45 13.19 1.78 -7.29
C ILE A 45 11.69 1.50 -7.17
N PHE A 46 10.88 2.50 -6.84
CA PHE A 46 9.44 2.38 -6.61
C PHE A 46 8.68 1.84 -7.84
N GLU A 47 8.92 2.40 -9.03
CA GLU A 47 8.14 1.99 -10.21
C GLU A 47 8.95 1.21 -11.25
N GLU A 48 10.13 1.69 -11.66
CA GLU A 48 10.85 1.05 -12.77
C GLU A 48 11.36 -0.35 -12.38
N GLN A 49 11.80 -0.52 -11.13
CA GLN A 49 12.32 -1.80 -10.63
C GLN A 49 11.27 -2.62 -9.91
N SER A 50 10.41 -1.98 -9.10
CA SER A 50 9.45 -2.67 -8.23
C SER A 50 8.03 -2.71 -8.79
N ARG A 51 7.74 -1.92 -9.83
CA ARG A 51 6.43 -1.91 -10.51
C ARG A 51 5.27 -1.71 -9.54
N HIS A 52 5.45 -0.91 -8.49
CA HIS A 52 4.48 -0.77 -7.39
C HIS A 52 3.08 -0.37 -7.90
N ILE A 53 2.98 0.67 -8.74
CA ILE A 53 1.70 1.12 -9.30
C ILE A 53 1.15 0.05 -10.24
N HIS A 54 2.00 -0.51 -11.11
CA HIS A 54 1.57 -1.54 -12.05
C HIS A 54 0.98 -2.77 -11.34
N ILE A 55 1.63 -3.29 -10.30
CA ILE A 55 1.14 -4.40 -9.48
C ILE A 55 -0.20 -3.98 -8.86
N GLY A 56 -0.24 -2.85 -8.15
CA GLY A 56 -1.47 -2.37 -7.51
C GLY A 56 -2.66 -2.22 -8.47
N LEU A 57 -2.43 -1.77 -9.71
CA LEU A 57 -3.48 -1.61 -10.73
C LEU A 57 -4.16 -2.93 -11.11
N GLN A 58 -3.50 -4.08 -10.95
CA GLN A 58 -4.07 -5.40 -11.26
C GLN A 58 -5.14 -5.82 -10.24
N TYR A 59 -5.09 -5.24 -9.04
CA TYR A 59 -5.99 -5.55 -7.92
C TYR A 59 -7.12 -4.53 -7.76
N LEU A 60 -7.22 -3.56 -8.67
CA LEU A 60 -8.35 -2.63 -8.76
C LEU A 60 -9.40 -3.14 -9.77
N PRO A 61 -10.71 -3.04 -9.47
CA PRO A 61 -11.33 -2.32 -8.36
C PRO A 61 -11.58 -3.16 -7.09
N ALA A 62 -11.07 -4.39 -7.01
CA ALA A 62 -11.35 -5.29 -5.89
C ALA A 62 -10.88 -4.71 -4.54
N VAL A 63 -9.71 -4.07 -4.51
CA VAL A 63 -9.11 -3.49 -3.30
C VAL A 63 -9.23 -1.96 -3.30
N ALA A 64 -9.90 -1.39 -2.30
CA ALA A 64 -9.83 0.04 -2.02
C ALA A 64 -8.59 0.35 -1.17
N ARG A 65 -8.00 1.54 -1.30
CA ARG A 65 -6.80 1.90 -0.54
C ARG A 65 -6.77 3.36 -0.11
N ARG A 66 -6.10 3.62 1.01
CA ARG A 66 -5.71 4.95 1.47
C ARG A 66 -4.30 4.92 2.05
N LEU A 67 -3.53 5.97 1.79
CA LEU A 67 -2.17 6.15 2.28
C LEU A 67 -2.13 7.37 3.19
N HIS A 68 -1.59 7.20 4.39
CA HIS A 68 -1.26 8.30 5.29
C HIS A 68 0.24 8.35 5.52
N HIS A 69 0.82 9.54 5.43
CA HIS A 69 2.21 9.80 5.79
C HIS A 69 2.26 10.20 7.26
N CYS A 70 3.12 9.55 8.04
CA CYS A 70 3.27 9.84 9.47
C CYS A 70 4.72 10.07 9.90
N ARG A 71 5.73 9.76 9.07
CA ARG A 71 7.15 9.96 9.39
C ARG A 71 7.47 11.31 10.04
N ASP A 72 6.89 12.38 9.50
CA ASP A 72 7.23 13.76 9.85
C ASP A 72 6.26 14.37 10.90
N LEU A 73 5.41 13.55 11.53
CA LEU A 73 4.42 14.02 12.53
C LEU A 73 4.99 14.16 13.95
N GLY A 74 6.15 13.58 14.23
CA GLY A 74 6.81 13.64 15.53
C GLY A 74 8.28 13.23 15.45
N GLU A 75 9.03 13.49 16.53
CA GLU A 75 10.47 13.19 16.56
C GLU A 75 10.77 11.69 16.48
N ASN A 76 9.85 10.85 16.94
CA ASN A 76 10.05 9.39 17.08
C ASN A 76 8.81 8.60 16.64
N GLU A 77 8.29 8.89 15.44
CA GLU A 77 7.19 8.11 14.88
C GLU A 77 7.66 6.67 14.58
N PRO A 78 6.93 5.63 15.06
CA PRO A 78 7.37 4.25 14.94
C PRO A 78 7.27 3.70 13.51
N PHE A 79 6.59 4.43 12.60
CA PHE A 79 6.33 4.09 11.20
C PHE A 79 6.41 5.34 10.33
N ASP A 80 6.61 5.14 9.03
CA ASP A 80 6.63 6.23 8.05
C ASP A 80 5.28 6.41 7.35
N PHE A 81 4.58 5.29 7.15
CA PHE A 81 3.31 5.22 6.43
C PHE A 81 2.31 4.37 7.20
N LEU A 82 1.05 4.79 7.20
CA LEU A 82 -0.09 3.96 7.54
C LEU A 82 -0.85 3.66 6.26
N THR A 83 -0.79 2.41 5.79
CA THR A 83 -1.50 1.97 4.59
C THR A 83 -2.77 1.25 5.00
N TRP A 84 -3.89 1.67 4.41
CA TRP A 84 -5.22 1.15 4.69
C TRP A 84 -5.79 0.52 3.44
N PHE A 85 -6.34 -0.68 3.56
CA PHE A 85 -6.98 -1.41 2.47
C PHE A 85 -8.34 -1.93 2.90
N GLU A 86 -9.33 -1.91 1.99
CA GLU A 86 -10.64 -2.52 2.19
C GLU A 86 -10.98 -3.40 0.99
N TYR A 87 -11.56 -4.58 1.26
CA TYR A 87 -11.88 -5.57 0.25
C TYR A 87 -13.03 -6.47 0.70
N SER A 88 -13.67 -7.16 -0.24
CA SER A 88 -14.69 -8.16 0.09
C SER A 88 -14.02 -9.45 0.60
N PRO A 89 -14.70 -10.28 1.41
CA PRO A 89 -14.15 -11.57 1.83
C PRO A 89 -13.71 -12.46 0.65
N SER A 90 -14.42 -12.42 -0.48
CA SER A 90 -14.04 -13.16 -1.70
C SER A 90 -12.73 -12.69 -2.34
N ASP A 91 -12.31 -11.46 -2.06
CA ASP A 91 -11.09 -10.87 -2.62
C ASP A 91 -9.85 -11.09 -1.74
N GLU A 92 -9.98 -11.71 -0.57
CA GLU A 92 -8.87 -11.89 0.38
C GLU A 92 -7.67 -12.64 -0.24
N THR A 93 -7.94 -13.68 -1.04
CA THR A 93 -6.88 -14.42 -1.74
C THR A 93 -6.17 -13.55 -2.79
N ALA A 94 -6.88 -12.61 -3.43
CA ALA A 94 -6.25 -11.65 -4.33
C ALA A 94 -5.42 -10.63 -3.52
N PHE A 95 -5.95 -10.09 -2.43
CA PHE A 95 -5.23 -9.16 -1.57
C PHE A 95 -3.94 -9.78 -0.98
N ASN A 96 -3.98 -11.04 -0.55
CA ASN A 96 -2.77 -11.72 -0.06
C ASN A 96 -1.72 -11.92 -1.16
N ARG A 97 -2.13 -12.12 -2.42
CA ARG A 97 -1.21 -12.17 -3.57
C ARG A 97 -0.59 -10.80 -3.86
N LEU A 98 -1.39 -9.72 -3.81
CA LEU A 98 -0.89 -8.35 -3.91
C LEU A 98 0.23 -8.09 -2.89
N LEU A 99 0.01 -8.44 -1.62
CA LEU A 99 1.04 -8.24 -0.59
C LEU A 99 2.27 -9.11 -0.84
N ALA A 100 2.11 -10.35 -1.27
CA ALA A 100 3.23 -11.23 -1.58
C ALA A 100 4.10 -10.66 -2.73
N GLU A 101 3.47 -10.14 -3.79
CA GLU A 101 4.18 -9.51 -4.91
C GLU A 101 4.92 -8.25 -4.48
N LEU A 102 4.29 -7.38 -3.68
CA LEU A 102 4.94 -6.17 -3.17
C LEU A 102 6.10 -6.51 -2.23
N ARG A 103 5.93 -7.49 -1.34
CA ARG A 103 6.97 -7.97 -0.41
C ARG A 103 8.16 -8.62 -1.11
N ALA A 104 7.96 -9.16 -2.31
CA ALA A 104 9.02 -9.72 -3.14
C ALA A 104 9.77 -8.68 -3.99
N SER A 105 9.32 -7.42 -3.99
CA SER A 105 9.90 -6.36 -4.82
C SER A 105 11.21 -5.79 -4.25
N VAL A 106 11.98 -5.10 -5.12
CA VAL A 106 13.22 -4.41 -4.70
C VAL A 106 12.93 -3.31 -3.67
N GLU A 107 11.80 -2.62 -3.79
CA GLU A 107 11.37 -1.60 -2.84
C GLU A 107 11.25 -2.17 -1.42
N TRP A 108 10.81 -3.42 -1.26
CA TRP A 108 10.62 -4.03 0.06
C TRP A 108 11.93 -4.34 0.78
N GLN A 109 13.07 -4.37 0.09
CA GLN A 109 14.39 -4.47 0.72
C GLN A 109 14.70 -3.27 1.63
N TYR A 110 13.95 -2.17 1.45
CA TYR A 110 14.07 -0.96 2.24
C TYR A 110 13.09 -0.89 3.41
N VAL A 111 12.19 -1.87 3.57
CA VAL A 111 11.25 -1.93 4.69
C VAL A 111 11.94 -2.63 5.87
N ASP A 112 12.04 -1.94 7.02
CA ASP A 112 12.65 -2.50 8.24
C ASP A 112 11.65 -2.76 9.37
N ARG A 113 10.40 -2.33 9.19
CA ARG A 113 9.30 -2.60 10.11
C ARG A 113 7.99 -2.63 9.35
N GLU A 114 7.25 -3.71 9.52
CA GLU A 114 5.91 -3.91 8.95
C GLU A 114 5.06 -4.65 10.00
N ILE A 115 3.81 -4.23 10.16
CA ILE A 115 2.82 -4.97 10.94
C ILE A 115 1.58 -5.13 10.07
N ASP A 116 1.07 -6.36 9.94
CA ASP A 116 -0.11 -6.65 9.14
C ASP A 116 -1.32 -6.89 10.06
N ILE A 117 -2.15 -5.85 10.25
CA ILE A 117 -3.33 -5.91 11.13
C ILE A 117 -4.56 -6.14 10.25
N ARG A 118 -5.21 -7.29 10.41
CA ARG A 118 -6.44 -7.64 9.68
C ARG A 118 -7.68 -7.33 10.51
N LEU A 119 -8.67 -6.73 9.87
CA LEU A 119 -9.93 -6.32 10.48
C LEU A 119 -11.10 -6.91 9.69
N VAL A 120 -12.16 -7.22 10.42
CA VAL A 120 -13.47 -7.57 9.85
C VAL A 120 -14.49 -6.62 10.44
N HIS A 121 -15.33 -6.05 9.59
CA HIS A 121 -16.44 -5.23 10.02
C HIS A 121 -17.53 -6.14 10.60
N GLU A 122 -17.74 -6.06 11.92
CA GLU A 122 -18.88 -6.69 12.57
C GLU A 122 -20.07 -5.72 12.49
N PRO A 123 -21.17 -6.09 11.81
CA PRO A 123 -22.39 -5.30 11.85
C PRO A 123 -22.93 -5.29 13.29
N ALA A 124 -23.30 -4.10 13.77
CA ALA A 124 -23.93 -3.88 15.07
C ALA A 124 -25.33 -4.51 15.17
#